data_AF-A0A957WP71-F1
#
_entry.id   AF-A0A957WP71-F1
#
_cell.length_a   1.000
_cell.length_b   1.000
_cell.length_c   1.000
_cell.angle_alpha   90.00
_cell.angle_beta   90.00
_cell.angle_gamma   90.00
#
_symmetry.space_group_name_H-M   'P 1'
#
loop_
_entity.id
_entity.type
_entity.pdbx_description
1 polymer ?
#
loop_
_entity_poly.entity_id
_entity_poly.type
_entity_poly.pdbx_seq_one_letter_code
_entity_poly.pdbx_strand_id
1 'polypeptide(L)'
;MSDYYDLGDYSRQITTPSAEAQRWFDRGLMWTYGYNFEAAVDCFQKAVVIDPTCVMAYWGIAYGVGCNYNKEWNVFSPEMIAQAMAQAREAIHQGYTHLDKVTAVEADLIRAIEKRFQAEGVHEEAVLIGWNDDYADAMRLVYQTYPDDWDVAALFAEALMNRTPWQLWDLKTGQPAEGASTEEAITVLERALGQVEATGAAPHPALLHLYVHVMEMSSHPEKALSAADILRQLAPDAGHLKHMPSHIDILCGHYYDAVVANNNAIAVDNKFLVRDGEMNEYTFYRAHNIHFKVYAAMLLGQYKTALAATNQMAALAH
;
A
#
# COMPACT_ATOMS: atom_id res chain seq x y z
N MET A 1 -13.81 3.18 24.29
CA MET A 1 -13.06 2.62 23.15
C MET A 1 -13.62 3.27 21.91
N SER A 2 -12.79 3.77 21.01
CA SER A 2 -13.27 4.44 19.78
C SER A 2 -13.97 3.39 18.91
N ASP A 3 -15.18 3.65 18.40
CA ASP A 3 -15.95 2.76 17.50
C ASP A 3 -15.35 2.65 16.08
N TYR A 4 -14.03 2.77 15.96
CA TYR A 4 -13.28 2.76 14.70
C TYR A 4 -12.34 1.55 14.67
N TYR A 5 -11.85 1.21 13.49
CA TYR A 5 -10.90 0.13 13.25
C TYR A 5 -9.62 0.26 14.08
N ASP A 6 -9.09 -0.88 14.53
CA ASP A 6 -7.76 -1.00 15.13
C ASP A 6 -6.72 -1.24 14.03
N LEU A 7 -6.03 -0.17 13.62
CA LEU A 7 -5.01 -0.20 12.57
C LEU A 7 -3.59 -0.32 13.12
N GLY A 8 -3.44 -0.52 14.42
CA GLY A 8 -2.15 -0.42 15.11
C GLY A 8 -1.77 1.02 15.48
N ASP A 9 -0.59 1.15 16.08
CA ASP A 9 -0.10 2.38 16.71
C ASP A 9 0.91 3.17 15.86
N TYR A 10 1.13 2.76 14.60
CA TYR A 10 2.05 3.45 13.71
C TYR A 10 1.56 4.88 13.44
N SER A 11 2.46 5.85 13.52
CA SER A 11 2.17 7.27 13.31
C SER A 11 3.36 7.95 12.65
N ARG A 12 3.07 8.84 11.70
CA ARG A 12 4.05 9.76 11.13
C ARG A 12 3.69 11.16 11.59
N GLN A 13 4.56 11.78 12.38
CA GLN A 13 4.34 13.16 12.80
C GLN A 13 4.29 14.08 11.59
N ILE A 14 3.20 14.82 11.44
CA ILE A 14 3.01 15.82 10.38
C ILE A 14 2.85 17.22 10.98
N THR A 15 3.01 18.24 10.14
CA THR A 15 2.75 19.63 10.48
C THR A 15 1.25 19.87 10.52
N THR A 16 0.68 19.81 11.72
CA THR A 16 -0.70 20.23 12.01
C THR A 16 -0.80 20.67 13.48
N PRO A 17 -1.56 21.73 13.81
CA PRO A 17 -1.86 22.06 15.21
C PRO A 17 -2.93 21.15 15.83
N SER A 18 -3.62 20.32 15.04
CA SER A 18 -4.75 19.51 15.49
C SER A 18 -4.35 18.04 15.71
N ALA A 19 -4.39 17.60 16.96
CA ALA A 19 -4.23 16.19 17.31
C ALA A 19 -5.31 15.29 16.68
N GLU A 20 -6.48 15.84 16.36
CA GLU A 20 -7.53 15.11 15.67
C GLU A 20 -7.21 14.95 14.18
N ALA A 21 -6.67 15.97 13.52
CA ALA A 21 -6.20 15.88 12.13
C ALA A 21 -5.03 14.89 12.02
N GLN A 22 -4.06 14.94 12.93
CA GLN A 22 -2.97 13.95 13.02
C GLN A 22 -3.52 12.52 13.10
N ARG A 23 -4.51 12.27 13.97
CA ARG A 23 -5.11 10.93 14.10
C ARG A 23 -5.79 10.46 12.81
N TRP A 24 -6.51 11.34 12.10
CA TRP A 24 -7.13 10.98 10.83
C TRP A 24 -6.08 10.78 9.72
N PHE A 25 -5.01 11.56 9.73
CA PHE A 25 -3.87 11.33 8.85
C PHE A 25 -3.22 9.97 9.10
N ASP A 26 -2.92 9.60 10.35
CA ASP A 26 -2.31 8.31 10.69
C ASP A 26 -3.20 7.12 10.26
N ARG A 27 -4.52 7.25 10.44
CA ARG A 27 -5.49 6.27 9.93
C ARG A 27 -5.46 6.17 8.41
N GLY A 28 -5.41 7.30 7.72
CA GLY A 28 -5.29 7.34 6.26
C GLY A 28 -4.00 6.68 5.80
N LEU A 29 -2.88 6.97 6.47
CA LEU A 29 -1.58 6.39 6.16
C LEU A 29 -1.57 4.87 6.36
N MET A 30 -2.16 4.37 7.45
CA MET A 30 -2.27 2.93 7.69
C MET A 30 -3.17 2.22 6.67
N TRP A 31 -4.27 2.86 6.24
CA TRP A 31 -5.08 2.32 5.16
C TRP A 31 -4.36 2.32 3.82
N THR A 32 -3.57 3.37 3.54
CA THR A 32 -2.68 3.44 2.39
C THR A 32 -1.68 2.29 2.41
N TYR A 33 -1.02 2.04 3.53
CA TYR A 33 -0.10 0.91 3.68
C TYR A 33 -0.81 -0.44 3.63
N GLY A 34 -2.09 -0.52 4.00
CA GLY A 34 -2.91 -1.71 3.78
C GLY A 34 -3.55 -1.81 2.41
N TYR A 35 -3.22 -0.95 1.45
CA TYR A 35 -3.82 -0.88 0.12
C TYR A 35 -5.37 -0.78 0.12
N ASN A 36 -5.97 -0.22 1.18
CA ASN A 36 -7.37 0.19 1.17
C ASN A 36 -7.46 1.70 0.89
N PHE A 37 -7.24 2.04 -0.37
CA PHE A 37 -7.08 3.43 -0.81
C PHE A 37 -8.35 4.27 -0.68
N GLU A 38 -9.52 3.69 -0.87
CA GLU A 38 -10.81 4.38 -0.66
C GLU A 38 -10.97 4.83 0.80
N ALA A 39 -10.76 3.91 1.76
CA ALA A 39 -10.80 4.24 3.17
C ALA A 39 -9.67 5.23 3.57
N ALA A 40 -8.51 5.17 2.91
CA ALA A 40 -7.42 6.10 3.12
C ALA A 40 -7.81 7.53 2.70
N VAL A 41 -8.33 7.70 1.48
CA VAL A 41 -8.78 8.99 0.95
C VAL A 41 -9.85 9.60 1.84
N ASP A 42 -10.83 8.82 2.30
CA ASP A 42 -11.85 9.28 3.26
C ASP A 42 -11.25 9.81 4.57
N CYS A 43 -10.19 9.16 5.07
CA CYS A 43 -9.49 9.60 6.27
C CYS A 43 -8.73 10.90 6.04
N PHE A 44 -8.04 11.03 4.90
CA PHE A 44 -7.33 12.26 4.56
C PHE A 44 -8.30 13.43 4.31
N GLN A 45 -9.45 13.20 3.69
CA GLN A 45 -10.50 14.21 3.55
C GLN A 45 -11.01 14.69 4.91
N LYS A 46 -11.20 13.78 5.89
CA LYS A 46 -11.56 14.16 7.27
C LYS A 46 -10.46 15.00 7.93
N ALA A 47 -9.19 14.64 7.72
CA ALA A 47 -8.08 15.44 8.22
C ALA A 47 -8.08 16.86 7.62
N VAL A 48 -8.34 17.01 6.32
CA VAL A 48 -8.50 18.31 5.65
C VAL A 48 -9.68 19.12 6.20
N VAL A 49 -10.83 18.47 6.47
CA VAL A 49 -11.98 19.17 7.07
C VAL A 49 -11.66 19.73 8.46
N ILE A 50 -10.87 19.01 9.25
CA ILE A 50 -10.47 19.41 10.60
C ILE A 50 -9.36 20.47 10.57
N ASP A 51 -8.38 20.29 9.71
CA ASP A 51 -7.28 21.22 9.48
C ASP A 51 -7.08 21.45 7.97
N PRO A 52 -7.70 22.49 7.40
CA PRO A 52 -7.55 22.82 5.99
C PRO A 52 -6.14 23.22 5.58
N THR A 53 -5.23 23.43 6.55
CA THR A 53 -3.82 23.79 6.30
C THR A 53 -2.88 22.58 6.29
N CYS A 54 -3.40 21.38 6.54
CA CYS A 54 -2.64 20.14 6.61
C CYS A 54 -2.21 19.64 5.22
N VAL A 55 -1.04 20.08 4.75
CA VAL A 55 -0.47 19.72 3.43
C VAL A 55 -0.38 18.20 3.23
N MET A 56 0.02 17.46 4.26
CA MET A 56 0.16 16.01 4.15
C MET A 56 -1.18 15.27 3.97
N ALA A 57 -2.30 15.85 4.42
CA ALA A 57 -3.61 15.28 4.14
C ALA A 57 -3.98 15.47 2.65
N TYR A 58 -3.66 16.62 2.06
CA TYR A 58 -3.82 16.80 0.62
C TYR A 58 -2.91 15.88 -0.20
N TRP A 59 -1.64 15.71 0.23
CA TRP A 59 -0.74 14.71 -0.36
C TRP A 59 -1.35 13.31 -0.28
N GLY A 60 -1.93 12.93 0.86
CA GLY A 60 -2.56 11.62 1.05
C GLY A 60 -3.76 11.39 0.13
N ILE A 61 -4.57 12.42 -0.13
CA ILE A 61 -5.65 12.36 -1.13
C ILE A 61 -5.07 12.10 -2.53
N ALA A 62 -4.05 12.86 -2.95
CA ALA A 62 -3.43 12.68 -4.26
C ALA A 62 -2.77 11.30 -4.39
N TYR A 63 -2.07 10.83 -3.36
CA TYR A 63 -1.47 9.51 -3.32
C TYR A 63 -2.52 8.40 -3.46
N GLY A 64 -3.65 8.53 -2.75
CA GLY A 64 -4.64 7.46 -2.66
C GLY A 64 -5.53 7.29 -3.90
N VAL A 65 -5.70 8.30 -4.74
CA VAL A 65 -6.56 8.19 -5.94
C VAL A 65 -5.85 7.60 -7.16
N GLY A 66 -4.53 7.47 -7.10
CA GLY A 66 -3.71 6.97 -8.20
C GLY A 66 -3.64 5.44 -8.30
N CYS A 67 -2.84 4.96 -9.25
CA CYS A 67 -2.46 3.55 -9.31
C CYS A 67 -1.59 3.12 -8.13
N ASN A 68 -1.52 1.81 -7.90
CA ASN A 68 -0.57 1.16 -7.01
C ASN A 68 -0.12 -0.17 -7.62
N TYR A 69 0.75 -0.91 -6.91
CA TYR A 69 1.35 -2.14 -7.41
C TYR A 69 0.31 -3.20 -7.81
N ASN A 70 -0.83 -3.24 -7.10
CA ASN A 70 -1.92 -4.19 -7.31
C ASN A 70 -3.08 -3.63 -8.17
N LYS A 71 -3.07 -2.33 -8.51
CA LYS A 71 -4.11 -1.65 -9.31
C LYS A 71 -3.45 -0.70 -10.28
N GLU A 72 -3.03 -1.23 -11.43
CA GLU A 72 -2.35 -0.50 -12.50
C GLU A 72 -3.30 0.44 -13.25
N TRP A 73 -2.77 1.42 -13.99
CA TRP A 73 -3.60 2.35 -14.77
C TRP A 73 -4.50 1.67 -15.82
N ASN A 74 -4.11 0.49 -16.33
CA ASN A 74 -4.89 -0.26 -17.32
C ASN A 74 -6.22 -0.84 -16.79
N VAL A 75 -6.40 -0.94 -15.46
CA VAL A 75 -7.67 -1.38 -14.87
C VAL A 75 -8.63 -0.22 -14.57
N PHE A 76 -8.20 1.03 -14.78
CA PHE A 76 -9.05 2.20 -14.58
C PHE A 76 -9.88 2.46 -15.85
N SER A 77 -11.17 2.70 -15.69
CA SER A 77 -11.97 3.23 -16.80
C SER A 77 -11.56 4.67 -17.14
N PRO A 78 -11.85 5.18 -18.34
CA PRO A 78 -11.60 6.58 -18.68
C PRO A 78 -12.21 7.56 -17.66
N GLU A 79 -13.40 7.26 -17.14
CA GLU A 79 -14.05 8.07 -16.10
C GLU A 79 -13.28 8.06 -14.79
N MET A 80 -12.78 6.89 -14.36
CA MET A 80 -11.95 6.76 -13.16
C MET A 80 -10.64 7.53 -13.31
N ILE A 81 -9.99 7.47 -14.48
CA ILE A 81 -8.78 8.25 -14.77
C ILE A 81 -9.09 9.75 -14.65
N ALA A 82 -10.14 10.23 -15.31
CA ALA A 82 -10.49 11.65 -15.27
C ALA A 82 -10.79 12.13 -13.83
N GLN A 83 -11.50 11.32 -13.04
CA GLN A 83 -11.79 11.62 -11.64
C GLN A 83 -10.52 11.65 -10.79
N ALA A 84 -9.63 10.66 -10.92
CA ALA A 84 -8.38 10.60 -10.20
C ALA A 84 -7.48 11.80 -10.50
N MET A 85 -7.36 12.17 -11.79
CA MET A 85 -6.57 13.35 -12.22
C MET A 85 -7.13 14.64 -11.64
N ALA A 86 -8.45 14.85 -11.73
CA ALA A 86 -9.09 16.04 -11.18
C ALA A 86 -8.91 16.14 -9.66
N GLN A 87 -9.15 15.05 -8.94
CA GLN A 87 -9.08 15.02 -7.48
C GLN A 87 -7.63 15.20 -6.97
N ALA A 88 -6.65 14.52 -7.57
CA ALA A 88 -5.25 14.65 -7.18
C ALA A 88 -4.74 16.07 -7.44
N ARG A 89 -5.01 16.63 -8.62
CA ARG A 89 -4.53 17.98 -8.97
C ARG A 89 -5.17 19.06 -8.11
N GLU A 90 -6.45 18.95 -7.78
CA GLU A 90 -7.09 19.87 -6.84
C GLU A 90 -6.46 19.77 -5.45
N ALA A 91 -6.25 18.55 -4.93
CA ALA A 91 -5.61 18.37 -3.64
C ALA A 91 -4.17 18.95 -3.62
N ILE A 92 -3.37 18.67 -4.65
CA ILE A 92 -2.01 19.22 -4.79
C ILE A 92 -2.06 20.76 -4.82
N HIS A 93 -2.98 21.34 -5.60
CA HIS A 93 -3.14 22.79 -5.67
C HIS A 93 -3.47 23.40 -4.30
N GLN A 94 -4.41 22.81 -3.55
CA GLN A 94 -4.75 23.28 -2.21
C GLN A 94 -3.56 23.14 -1.25
N GLY A 95 -2.85 22.02 -1.25
CA GLY A 95 -1.65 21.82 -0.45
C GLY A 95 -0.56 22.85 -0.75
N TYR A 96 -0.41 23.26 -2.02
CA TYR A 96 0.56 24.29 -2.43
C TYR A 96 0.29 25.66 -1.81
N THR A 97 -0.95 25.98 -1.46
CA THR A 97 -1.30 27.24 -0.80
C THR A 97 -0.80 27.35 0.64
N HIS A 98 -0.24 26.26 1.20
CA HIS A 98 0.19 26.16 2.60
C HIS A 98 1.65 25.68 2.77
N LEU A 99 2.44 25.63 1.69
CA LEU A 99 3.82 25.14 1.71
C LEU A 99 4.79 25.96 2.59
N ASP A 100 4.47 27.21 2.90
CA ASP A 100 5.31 28.09 3.73
C ASP A 100 5.35 27.67 5.21
N LYS A 101 4.50 26.72 5.63
CA LYS A 101 4.28 26.35 7.03
C LYS A 101 4.65 24.92 7.37
N VAL A 102 5.18 24.15 6.42
CA VAL A 102 5.48 22.73 6.60
C VAL A 102 6.98 22.45 6.64
N THR A 103 7.34 21.24 7.06
CA THR A 103 8.73 20.80 7.02
C THR A 103 9.21 20.62 5.58
N ALA A 104 10.53 20.59 5.38
CA ALA A 104 11.12 20.42 4.05
C ALA A 104 10.71 19.08 3.41
N VAL A 105 10.68 17.99 4.19
CA VAL A 105 10.27 16.66 3.69
C VAL A 105 8.81 16.63 3.25
N GLU A 106 7.89 17.27 3.98
CA GLU A 106 6.48 17.36 3.57
C GLU A 106 6.31 18.16 2.29
N ALA A 107 7.05 19.27 2.16
CA ALA A 107 7.05 20.07 0.94
C ALA A 107 7.60 19.30 -0.26
N ASP A 108 8.63 18.47 -0.06
CA ASP A 108 9.23 17.67 -1.12
C ASP A 108 8.38 16.47 -1.52
N LEU A 109 7.67 15.84 -0.58
CA LEU A 109 6.73 14.74 -0.86
C LEU A 109 5.55 15.19 -1.73
N ILE A 110 4.96 16.37 -1.46
CA ILE A 110 3.87 16.88 -2.29
C ILE A 110 4.36 17.37 -3.68
N ARG A 111 5.60 17.86 -3.77
CA ARG A 111 6.23 18.16 -5.07
C ARG A 111 6.53 16.91 -5.88
N ALA A 112 6.92 15.82 -5.22
CA ALA A 112 7.16 14.55 -5.87
C ALA A 112 5.85 13.99 -6.43
N ILE A 113 4.78 13.89 -5.62
CA ILE A 113 3.51 13.28 -6.08
C ILE A 113 2.86 14.04 -7.24
N GLU A 114 3.09 15.35 -7.38
CA GLU A 114 2.67 16.12 -8.56
C GLU A 114 3.17 15.51 -9.88
N LYS A 115 4.35 14.87 -9.88
CA LYS A 115 4.90 14.21 -11.07
C LYS A 115 4.08 13.01 -11.54
N ARG A 116 3.28 12.41 -10.67
CA ARG A 116 2.33 11.34 -11.01
C ARG A 116 1.03 11.88 -11.65
N PHE A 117 0.77 13.20 -11.56
CA PHE A 117 -0.48 13.84 -11.97
C PHE A 117 -0.23 15.15 -12.75
N GLN A 118 0.38 15.05 -13.93
CA GLN A 118 0.93 16.22 -14.63
C GLN A 118 -0.10 17.02 -15.43
N ALA A 119 -1.26 16.44 -15.75
CA ALA A 119 -2.33 17.12 -16.47
C ALA A 119 -3.72 16.62 -16.07
N GLU A 120 -4.75 17.42 -16.35
CA GLU A 120 -6.17 17.05 -16.18
C GLU A 120 -6.67 16.15 -17.31
N GLY A 121 -7.80 15.46 -17.08
CA GLY A 121 -8.52 14.70 -18.11
C GLY A 121 -8.04 13.25 -18.26
N VAL A 122 -8.47 12.61 -19.35
CA VAL A 122 -8.09 11.23 -19.70
C VAL A 122 -6.80 11.26 -20.50
N HIS A 123 -5.89 10.35 -20.21
CA HIS A 123 -4.62 10.18 -20.91
C HIS A 123 -4.42 8.73 -21.32
N GLU A 124 -3.64 8.52 -22.38
CA GLU A 124 -3.24 7.19 -22.82
C GLU A 124 -2.40 6.50 -21.75
N GLU A 125 -2.52 5.17 -21.65
CA GLU A 125 -1.82 4.36 -20.64
C GLU A 125 -0.31 4.60 -20.65
N ALA A 126 0.30 4.69 -21.83
CA ALA A 126 1.74 4.95 -21.97
C ALA A 126 2.17 6.29 -21.36
N VAL A 127 1.31 7.32 -21.38
CA VAL A 127 1.57 8.61 -20.75
C VAL A 127 1.52 8.47 -19.23
N LEU A 128 0.52 7.76 -18.71
CA LEU A 128 0.36 7.51 -17.27
C LEU A 128 1.52 6.68 -16.69
N ILE A 129 2.01 5.68 -17.45
CA ILE A 129 3.21 4.92 -17.12
C ILE A 129 4.44 5.85 -17.07
N GLY A 130 4.61 6.73 -18.05
CA GLY A 130 5.69 7.73 -18.03
C GLY A 130 5.62 8.66 -16.80
N TRP A 131 4.42 9.01 -16.33
CA TRP A 131 4.26 9.79 -15.09
C TRP A 131 4.60 9.01 -13.82
N ASN A 132 4.44 7.68 -13.83
CA ASN A 132 4.95 6.83 -12.76
C ASN A 132 6.49 6.81 -12.74
N ASP A 133 7.14 6.81 -13.90
CA ASP A 133 8.60 6.97 -14.01
C ASP A 133 9.05 8.32 -13.45
N ASP A 134 8.39 9.42 -13.86
CA ASP A 134 8.71 10.77 -13.38
C ASP A 134 8.52 10.91 -11.85
N TYR A 135 7.50 10.24 -11.29
CA TYR A 135 7.30 10.18 -9.84
C TYR A 135 8.40 9.39 -9.13
N ALA A 136 8.79 8.23 -9.66
CA ALA A 136 9.87 7.43 -9.10
C ALA A 136 11.21 8.20 -9.13
N ASP A 137 11.48 8.92 -10.21
CA ASP A 137 12.66 9.77 -10.34
C ASP A 137 12.64 10.94 -9.35
N ALA A 138 11.48 11.58 -9.15
CA ALA A 138 11.32 12.61 -8.12
C ALA A 138 11.51 12.05 -6.71
N MET A 139 10.90 10.89 -6.39
CA MET A 139 11.06 10.23 -5.10
C MET A 139 12.50 9.78 -4.84
N ARG A 140 13.27 9.45 -5.88
CA ARG A 140 14.72 9.17 -5.74
C ARG A 140 15.46 10.38 -5.17
N LEU A 141 15.14 11.59 -5.62
CA LEU A 141 15.74 12.82 -5.10
C LEU A 141 15.31 13.09 -3.64
N VAL A 142 14.03 12.83 -3.32
CA VAL A 142 13.52 12.95 -1.94
C VAL A 142 14.26 11.97 -1.03
N TYR A 143 14.39 10.70 -1.42
CA TYR A 143 15.11 9.68 -0.64
C TYR A 143 16.59 10.02 -0.46
N GLN A 144 17.26 10.53 -1.49
CA GLN A 144 18.66 10.98 -1.36
C GLN A 144 18.81 12.15 -0.36
N THR A 145 17.78 12.99 -0.23
CA THR A 145 17.76 14.12 0.71
C THR A 145 17.43 13.66 2.13
N TYR A 146 16.52 12.69 2.28
CA TYR A 146 16.04 12.18 3.56
C TYR A 146 16.23 10.66 3.68
N PRO A 147 17.47 10.13 3.58
CA PRO A 147 17.69 8.69 3.49
C PRO A 147 17.36 7.94 4.79
N ASP A 148 17.29 8.64 5.92
CA ASP A 148 16.98 8.06 7.22
C ASP A 148 15.50 8.21 7.62
N ASP A 149 14.66 8.77 6.74
CA ASP A 149 13.20 8.79 6.91
C ASP A 149 12.59 7.52 6.32
N TRP A 150 12.06 6.65 7.19
CA TRP A 150 11.56 5.33 6.81
C TRP A 150 10.28 5.36 5.97
N ASP A 151 9.40 6.35 6.16
CA ASP A 151 8.24 6.50 5.28
C ASP A 151 8.71 6.94 3.90
N VAL A 152 9.70 7.84 3.80
CA VAL A 152 10.29 8.24 2.51
C VAL A 152 10.93 7.04 1.81
N ALA A 153 11.66 6.19 2.54
CA ALA A 153 12.24 4.96 1.99
C ALA A 153 11.15 4.01 1.45
N ALA A 154 10.06 3.82 2.21
CA ALA A 154 8.93 3.00 1.78
C ALA A 154 8.24 3.58 0.54
N LEU A 155 7.94 4.88 0.53
CA LEU A 155 7.30 5.56 -0.60
C LEU A 155 8.18 5.53 -1.85
N PHE A 156 9.50 5.63 -1.71
CA PHE A 156 10.42 5.51 -2.82
C PHE A 156 10.47 4.07 -3.37
N ALA A 157 10.55 3.06 -2.51
CA ALA A 157 10.50 1.67 -2.93
C ALA A 157 9.18 1.34 -3.67
N GLU A 158 8.04 1.84 -3.18
CA GLU A 158 6.75 1.71 -3.85
C GLU A 158 6.76 2.36 -5.23
N ALA A 159 7.33 3.57 -5.34
CA ALA A 159 7.44 4.27 -6.62
C ALA A 159 8.27 3.48 -7.64
N LEU A 160 9.38 2.87 -7.20
CA LEU A 160 10.22 2.01 -8.04
C LEU A 160 9.49 0.75 -8.51
N MET A 161 8.72 0.11 -7.62
CA MET A 161 7.94 -1.09 -7.95
C MET A 161 6.84 -0.79 -8.97
N ASN A 162 6.18 0.36 -8.85
CA ASN A 162 5.12 0.81 -9.76
C ASN A 162 5.56 1.18 -11.18
N ARG A 163 6.87 1.17 -11.46
CA ARG A 163 7.39 1.30 -12.83
C ARG A 163 7.14 0.03 -13.64
N THR A 164 7.14 -1.12 -12.98
CA THR A 164 7.01 -2.47 -13.57
C THR A 164 6.14 -3.37 -12.68
N PRO A 165 4.89 -2.96 -12.39
CA PRO A 165 3.99 -3.72 -11.52
C PRO A 165 3.84 -5.16 -12.03
N TRP A 166 3.90 -6.12 -11.11
CA TRP A 166 3.90 -7.57 -11.39
C TRP A 166 5.02 -8.09 -12.31
N GLN A 167 5.98 -7.25 -12.68
CA GLN A 167 7.08 -7.57 -13.59
C GLN A 167 8.44 -7.29 -12.92
N LEU A 168 8.53 -7.49 -11.60
CA LEU A 168 9.77 -7.27 -10.84
C LEU A 168 10.82 -8.37 -11.06
N TRP A 169 10.39 -9.58 -11.40
CA TRP A 169 11.26 -10.75 -11.57
C TRP A 169 10.95 -11.48 -12.88
N ASP A 170 12.00 -11.98 -13.54
CA ASP A 170 11.87 -12.96 -14.61
C ASP A 170 11.71 -14.35 -14.00
N LEU A 171 10.49 -14.89 -14.06
CA LEU A 171 10.15 -16.20 -13.48
C LEU A 171 10.90 -17.38 -14.12
N LYS A 172 11.48 -17.22 -15.33
CA LYS A 172 12.26 -18.28 -15.98
C LYS A 172 13.70 -18.30 -15.49
N THR A 173 14.30 -17.13 -15.29
CA THR A 173 15.72 -17.01 -14.92
C THR A 173 15.91 -16.83 -13.41
N GLY A 174 14.88 -16.41 -12.69
CA GLY A 174 14.93 -16.07 -11.27
C GLY A 174 15.72 -14.80 -10.97
N GLN A 175 16.05 -14.00 -12.01
CA GLN A 175 16.73 -12.72 -11.91
C GLN A 175 15.72 -11.56 -11.90
N PRO A 176 16.11 -10.38 -11.40
CA PRO A 176 15.36 -9.15 -11.64
C PRO A 176 15.01 -8.99 -13.13
N ALA A 177 13.76 -8.62 -13.42
CA ALA A 177 13.33 -8.46 -14.80
C ALA A 177 14.05 -7.28 -15.47
N GLU A 178 14.28 -7.38 -16.79
CA GLU A 178 14.86 -6.28 -17.56
C GLU A 178 13.97 -5.02 -17.47
N GLY A 179 14.56 -3.87 -17.17
CA GLY A 179 13.85 -2.60 -17.01
C GLY A 179 13.20 -2.40 -15.64
N ALA A 180 13.11 -3.44 -14.80
CA ALA A 180 12.60 -3.30 -13.44
C ALA A 180 13.64 -2.65 -12.51
N SER A 181 13.16 -1.90 -11.52
CA SER A 181 14.01 -1.27 -10.48
C SER A 181 14.12 -2.15 -9.23
N THR A 182 14.01 -3.47 -9.38
CA THR A 182 13.88 -4.45 -8.28
C THR A 182 15.07 -4.45 -7.34
N GLU A 183 16.31 -4.45 -7.86
CA GLU A 183 17.51 -4.43 -7.01
C GLU A 183 17.64 -3.14 -6.19
N GLU A 184 17.27 -2.00 -6.80
CA GLU A 184 17.26 -0.71 -6.11
C GLU A 184 16.20 -0.70 -4.99
N ALA A 185 14.99 -1.18 -5.28
CA ALA A 185 13.92 -1.29 -4.28
C ALA A 185 14.31 -2.20 -3.11
N ILE A 186 14.90 -3.37 -3.38
CA ILE A 186 15.40 -4.28 -2.34
C ILE A 186 16.48 -3.60 -1.50
N THR A 187 17.44 -2.90 -2.12
CA THR A 187 18.51 -2.21 -1.41
C THR A 187 17.97 -1.14 -0.46
N VAL A 188 16.98 -0.36 -0.90
CA VAL A 188 16.32 0.66 -0.07
C VAL A 188 15.58 0.02 1.10
N LEU A 189 14.80 -1.02 0.84
CA LEU A 189 14.00 -1.72 1.85
C LEU A 189 14.87 -2.43 2.88
N GLU A 190 15.88 -3.20 2.46
CA GLU A 190 16.78 -3.93 3.37
C GLU A 190 17.60 -2.97 4.23
N ARG A 191 18.05 -1.83 3.66
CA ARG A 191 18.72 -0.78 4.44
C ARG A 191 17.80 -0.22 5.52
N ALA A 192 16.58 0.17 5.16
CA ALA A 192 15.64 0.78 6.10
C ALA A 192 15.18 -0.22 7.18
N LEU A 193 14.86 -1.47 6.80
CA LEU A 193 14.54 -2.55 7.75
C LEU A 193 15.71 -2.82 8.72
N GLY A 194 16.94 -2.85 8.21
CA GLY A 194 18.14 -2.99 9.05
C GLY A 194 18.34 -1.83 10.03
N GLN A 195 18.00 -0.59 9.64
CA GLN A 195 18.03 0.57 10.54
C GLN A 195 16.95 0.49 11.63
N VAL A 196 15.72 0.10 11.28
CA VAL A 196 14.63 -0.13 12.24
C VAL A 196 15.06 -1.18 13.28
N GLU A 197 15.60 -2.31 12.82
CA GLU A 197 16.09 -3.38 13.70
C GLU A 197 17.24 -2.91 14.58
N ALA A 198 18.27 -2.27 14.00
CA ALA A 198 19.45 -1.83 14.74
C ALA A 198 19.15 -0.78 15.81
N THR A 199 18.11 0.04 15.61
CA THR A 199 17.67 1.05 16.58
C THR A 199 16.68 0.51 17.61
N GLY A 200 16.15 -0.70 17.41
CA GLY A 200 15.11 -1.28 18.25
C GLY A 200 13.78 -0.51 18.17
N ALA A 201 13.54 0.21 17.08
CA ALA A 201 12.31 0.96 16.88
C ALA A 201 11.12 0.04 16.60
N ALA A 202 9.91 0.60 16.71
CA ALA A 202 8.70 -0.12 16.34
C ALA A 202 8.77 -0.54 14.85
N PRO A 203 8.32 -1.75 14.51
CA PRO A 203 8.34 -2.19 13.12
C PRO A 203 7.51 -1.28 12.20
N HIS A 204 8.03 -1.00 11.01
CA HIS A 204 7.37 -0.13 10.04
C HIS A 204 6.49 -0.94 9.08
N PRO A 205 5.16 -0.73 9.05
CA PRO A 205 4.23 -1.58 8.30
C PRO A 205 4.48 -1.54 6.78
N ALA A 206 4.70 -0.35 6.19
CA ALA A 206 4.96 -0.23 4.75
C ALA A 206 6.26 -0.93 4.30
N LEU A 207 7.37 -0.75 5.03
CA LEU A 207 8.63 -1.42 4.69
C LEU A 207 8.49 -2.94 4.67
N LEU A 208 7.82 -3.50 5.68
CA LEU A 208 7.58 -4.94 5.77
C LEU A 208 6.65 -5.42 4.64
N HIS A 209 5.56 -4.67 4.38
CA HIS A 209 4.61 -4.98 3.32
C HIS A 209 5.25 -4.97 1.93
N LEU A 210 5.97 -3.90 1.60
CA LEU A 210 6.65 -3.76 0.31
C LEU A 210 7.79 -4.78 0.17
N TYR A 211 8.49 -5.14 1.26
CA TYR A 211 9.50 -6.18 1.22
C TYR A 211 8.90 -7.57 0.94
N VAL A 212 7.70 -7.86 1.45
CA VAL A 212 6.98 -9.08 1.06
C VAL A 212 6.64 -9.05 -0.44
N HIS A 213 6.07 -7.97 -0.96
CA HIS A 213 5.72 -7.86 -2.38
C HIS A 213 6.92 -7.93 -3.31
N VAL A 214 8.03 -7.24 -2.99
CA VAL A 214 9.22 -7.28 -3.86
C VAL A 214 9.85 -8.67 -3.85
N MET A 215 9.70 -9.47 -2.79
CA MET A 215 10.35 -10.79 -2.68
C MET A 215 9.47 -11.97 -3.12
N GLU A 216 8.15 -11.80 -3.26
CA GLU A 216 7.21 -12.91 -3.51
C GLU A 216 7.45 -13.63 -4.86
N MET A 217 7.99 -12.96 -5.88
CA MET A 217 8.31 -13.61 -7.17
C MET A 217 9.80 -13.89 -7.33
N SER A 218 10.59 -13.69 -6.27
CA SER A 218 12.03 -13.90 -6.30
C SER A 218 12.39 -15.38 -6.29
N SER A 219 13.66 -15.67 -6.62
CA SER A 219 14.27 -16.99 -6.42
C SER A 219 14.59 -17.30 -4.95
N HIS A 220 14.42 -16.33 -4.06
CA HIS A 220 14.75 -16.40 -2.62
C HIS A 220 13.65 -15.80 -1.73
N PRO A 221 12.38 -16.22 -1.85
CA PRO A 221 11.28 -15.65 -1.08
C PRO A 221 11.47 -15.85 0.43
N GLU A 222 12.23 -16.87 0.85
CA GLU A 222 12.53 -17.18 2.25
C GLU A 222 13.21 -16.02 3.00
N LYS A 223 13.88 -15.11 2.29
CA LYS A 223 14.48 -13.90 2.90
C LYS A 223 13.43 -13.00 3.55
N ALA A 224 12.20 -13.00 3.05
CA ALA A 224 11.11 -12.18 3.57
C ALA A 224 10.30 -12.85 4.71
N LEU A 225 10.63 -14.09 5.13
CA LEU A 225 9.89 -14.79 6.19
C LEU A 225 9.85 -14.00 7.51
N SER A 226 10.99 -13.44 7.93
CA SER A 226 11.05 -12.63 9.16
C SER A 226 10.16 -11.39 9.06
N ALA A 227 10.19 -10.71 7.91
CA ALA A 227 9.36 -9.53 7.67
C ALA A 227 7.86 -9.89 7.65
N ALA A 228 7.50 -11.00 7.00
CA ALA A 228 6.15 -11.55 6.97
C ALA A 228 5.64 -11.88 8.39
N ASP A 229 6.48 -12.48 9.24
CA ASP A 229 6.14 -12.84 10.61
C ASP A 229 5.90 -11.64 11.52
N ILE A 230 6.64 -10.56 11.32
CA ILE A 230 6.41 -9.31 12.04
C ILE A 230 5.12 -8.66 11.54
N LEU A 231 4.91 -8.60 10.22
CA LEU A 231 3.78 -7.91 9.60
C LEU A 231 2.41 -8.45 10.04
N ARG A 232 2.26 -9.78 10.20
CA ARG A 232 0.98 -10.42 10.58
C ARG A 232 0.36 -9.88 11.88
N GLN A 233 1.15 -9.21 12.73
CA GLN A 233 0.70 -8.69 14.04
C GLN A 233 0.46 -7.17 14.10
N LEU A 234 0.84 -6.39 13.08
CA LEU A 234 0.92 -4.93 13.23
C LEU A 234 -0.40 -4.17 13.08
N ALA A 235 -1.31 -4.64 12.23
CA ALA A 235 -2.56 -3.94 11.93
C ALA A 235 -3.76 -4.89 12.11
N PRO A 236 -4.36 -4.95 13.32
CA PRO A 236 -5.37 -5.94 13.68
C PRO A 236 -6.61 -5.94 12.78
N ASP A 237 -7.05 -4.81 12.27
CA ASP A 237 -8.24 -4.69 11.40
C ASP A 237 -7.91 -4.38 9.93
N ALA A 238 -6.63 -4.38 9.53
CA ALA A 238 -6.24 -4.24 8.12
C ALA A 238 -6.13 -5.62 7.45
N GLY A 239 -7.20 -6.06 6.77
CA GLY A 239 -7.28 -7.39 6.19
C GLY A 239 -6.17 -7.72 5.20
N HIS A 240 -5.83 -6.80 4.29
CA HIS A 240 -4.73 -7.00 3.36
C HIS A 240 -3.38 -7.19 4.06
N LEU A 241 -3.03 -6.36 5.06
CA LEU A 241 -1.77 -6.54 5.81
C LEU A 241 -1.72 -7.88 6.57
N LYS A 242 -2.86 -8.35 7.08
CA LYS A 242 -2.94 -9.69 7.69
C LYS A 242 -2.75 -10.82 6.69
N HIS A 243 -3.19 -10.60 5.45
CA HIS A 243 -3.06 -11.54 4.37
C HIS A 243 -1.63 -11.61 3.81
N MET A 244 -0.94 -10.47 3.68
CA MET A 244 0.35 -10.36 2.99
C MET A 244 1.38 -11.44 3.34
N PRO A 245 1.58 -11.82 4.62
CA PRO A 245 2.50 -12.90 4.99
C PRO A 245 2.26 -14.22 4.27
N SER A 246 0.99 -14.50 3.90
CA SER A 246 0.63 -15.72 3.18
C SER A 246 1.26 -15.85 1.79
N HIS A 247 1.68 -14.75 1.17
CA HIS A 247 2.43 -14.77 -0.09
C HIS A 247 3.77 -15.50 0.08
N ILE A 248 4.54 -15.18 1.11
CA ILE A 248 5.80 -15.87 1.39
C ILE A 248 5.54 -17.27 1.96
N ASP A 249 4.55 -17.41 2.85
CA ASP A 249 4.23 -18.71 3.46
C ASP A 249 3.94 -19.78 2.38
N ILE A 250 3.18 -19.45 1.34
CA ILE A 250 2.85 -20.39 0.25
C ILE A 250 4.11 -20.79 -0.53
N LEU A 251 4.99 -19.85 -0.86
CA LEU A 251 6.19 -20.12 -1.64
C LEU A 251 7.22 -20.95 -0.87
N CYS A 252 7.26 -20.79 0.44
CA CYS A 252 8.13 -21.56 1.34
C CYS A 252 7.50 -22.87 1.83
N GLY A 253 6.27 -23.21 1.40
CA GLY A 253 5.60 -24.45 1.79
C GLY A 253 4.92 -24.43 3.16
N HIS A 254 4.81 -23.27 3.80
CA HIS A 254 4.11 -23.03 5.06
C HIS A 254 2.58 -22.87 4.84
N TYR A 255 1.98 -23.82 4.12
CA TYR A 255 0.59 -23.70 3.69
C TYR A 255 -0.43 -23.61 4.84
N TYR A 256 -0.12 -24.20 6.01
CA TYR A 256 -0.97 -24.07 7.20
C TYR A 256 -1.02 -22.62 7.68
N ASP A 257 0.13 -21.97 7.77
CA ASP A 257 0.23 -20.56 8.19
C ASP A 257 -0.47 -19.64 7.19
N ALA A 258 -0.36 -19.94 5.90
CA ALA A 258 -1.13 -19.26 4.86
C ALA A 258 -2.65 -19.39 5.06
N VAL A 259 -3.17 -20.58 5.39
CA VAL A 259 -4.61 -20.75 5.71
C VAL A 259 -4.99 -19.94 6.96
N VAL A 260 -4.15 -19.93 8.00
CA VAL A 260 -4.40 -19.16 9.24
C VAL A 260 -4.41 -17.66 8.97
N ALA A 261 -3.41 -17.13 8.27
CA ALA A 261 -3.31 -15.72 7.90
C ALA A 261 -4.56 -15.27 7.14
N ASN A 262 -4.98 -16.06 6.15
CA ASN A 262 -6.17 -15.76 5.35
C ASN A 262 -7.49 -15.90 6.13
N ASN A 263 -7.62 -16.86 7.05
CA ASN A 263 -8.78 -16.91 7.95
C ASN A 263 -8.89 -15.63 8.79
N ASN A 264 -7.76 -15.14 9.30
CA ASN A 264 -7.72 -13.91 10.10
C ASN A 264 -8.05 -12.69 9.24
N ALA A 265 -7.49 -12.59 8.02
CA ALA A 265 -7.80 -11.54 7.06
C ALA A 265 -9.30 -11.51 6.70
N ILE A 266 -9.87 -12.66 6.35
CA ILE A 266 -11.31 -12.80 6.03
C ILE A 266 -12.20 -12.38 7.22
N ALA A 267 -11.81 -12.74 8.45
CA ALA A 267 -12.58 -12.38 9.64
C ALA A 267 -12.64 -10.87 9.86
N VAL A 268 -11.55 -10.14 9.57
CA VAL A 268 -11.52 -8.67 9.71
C VAL A 268 -12.15 -7.97 8.51
N ASP A 269 -12.02 -8.54 7.31
CA ASP A 269 -12.72 -8.06 6.11
C ASP A 269 -14.25 -8.14 6.27
N ASN A 270 -14.76 -9.11 7.04
CA ASN A 270 -16.19 -9.16 7.39
C ASN A 270 -16.62 -7.99 8.28
N LYS A 271 -15.74 -7.44 9.12
CA LYS A 271 -16.04 -6.21 9.86
C LYS A 271 -16.17 -5.03 8.90
N PHE A 272 -15.27 -4.96 7.92
CA PHE A 272 -15.31 -3.95 6.87
C PHE A 272 -16.59 -4.04 6.04
N LEU A 273 -16.94 -5.25 5.60
CA LEU A 273 -18.20 -5.53 4.91
C LEU A 273 -19.43 -5.02 5.67
N VAL A 274 -19.52 -5.34 6.97
CA VAL A 274 -20.68 -4.96 7.80
C VAL A 274 -20.80 -3.45 7.97
N ARG A 275 -19.67 -2.72 7.98
CA ARG A 275 -19.66 -1.28 8.21
C ARG A 275 -19.77 -0.46 6.93
N ASP A 276 -19.01 -0.84 5.90
CA ASP A 276 -18.75 -0.03 4.70
C ASP A 276 -19.38 -0.62 3.43
N GLY A 277 -20.04 -1.78 3.52
CA GLY A 277 -20.85 -2.36 2.46
C GLY A 277 -20.14 -3.39 1.58
N GLU A 278 -20.91 -3.95 0.64
CA GLU A 278 -20.53 -5.18 -0.07
C GLU A 278 -19.62 -4.98 -1.27
N MET A 279 -19.91 -3.96 -2.09
CA MET A 279 -19.22 -3.67 -3.35
C MET A 279 -18.55 -2.29 -3.30
N ASN A 280 -17.24 -2.30 -3.18
CA ASN A 280 -16.36 -1.13 -3.10
C ASN A 280 -14.96 -1.48 -3.67
N GLU A 281 -14.04 -0.53 -3.76
CA GLU A 281 -12.72 -0.80 -4.37
C GLU A 281 -11.94 -1.89 -3.62
N TYR A 282 -12.16 -2.00 -2.31
CA TYR A 282 -11.51 -3.00 -1.46
C TYR A 282 -12.05 -4.43 -1.66
N THR A 283 -13.14 -4.61 -2.41
CA THR A 283 -13.74 -5.95 -2.68
C THR A 283 -12.77 -6.87 -3.43
N PHE A 284 -11.91 -6.31 -4.30
CA PHE A 284 -10.85 -7.06 -4.95
C PHE A 284 -9.90 -7.72 -3.93
N TYR A 285 -9.44 -6.95 -2.93
CA TYR A 285 -8.55 -7.47 -1.89
C TYR A 285 -9.23 -8.49 -1.00
N ARG A 286 -10.52 -8.30 -0.68
CA ARG A 286 -11.31 -9.30 0.07
C ARG A 286 -11.42 -10.62 -0.69
N ALA A 287 -11.64 -10.56 -2.00
CA ALA A 287 -11.65 -11.75 -2.86
C ALA A 287 -10.27 -12.41 -2.94
N HIS A 288 -9.21 -11.60 -3.06
CA HIS A 288 -7.81 -12.06 -3.09
C HIS A 288 -7.41 -12.82 -1.80
N ASN A 289 -7.85 -12.32 -0.64
CA ASN A 289 -7.64 -12.98 0.65
C ASN A 289 -8.31 -14.38 0.69
N ILE A 290 -9.53 -14.49 0.14
CA ILE A 290 -10.21 -15.79 0.05
C ILE A 290 -9.51 -16.71 -0.97
N HIS A 291 -9.05 -16.15 -2.10
CA HIS A 291 -8.34 -16.91 -3.13
C HIS A 291 -7.07 -17.60 -2.58
N PHE A 292 -6.27 -16.90 -1.77
CA PHE A 292 -5.08 -17.50 -1.16
C PHE A 292 -5.43 -18.60 -0.16
N LYS A 293 -6.54 -18.46 0.59
CA LYS A 293 -7.05 -19.56 1.42
C LYS A 293 -7.41 -20.77 0.59
N VAL A 294 -8.07 -20.61 -0.56
CA VAL A 294 -8.38 -21.71 -1.48
C VAL A 294 -7.10 -22.40 -1.93
N TYR A 295 -6.12 -21.63 -2.41
CA TYR A 295 -4.85 -22.15 -2.91
C TYR A 295 -4.07 -22.93 -1.83
N ALA A 296 -3.88 -22.34 -0.66
CA ALA A 296 -3.17 -22.98 0.45
C ALA A 296 -3.91 -24.24 0.97
N ALA A 297 -5.25 -24.19 1.05
CA ALA A 297 -6.05 -25.35 1.46
C ALA A 297 -5.96 -26.50 0.45
N MET A 298 -5.87 -26.21 -0.85
CA MET A 298 -5.64 -27.21 -1.89
C MET A 298 -4.28 -27.90 -1.72
N LEU A 299 -3.21 -27.13 -1.47
CA LEU A 299 -1.86 -27.66 -1.27
C LEU A 299 -1.72 -28.49 0.02
N LEU A 300 -2.53 -28.21 1.05
CA LEU A 300 -2.65 -29.05 2.24
C LEU A 300 -3.51 -30.31 2.06
N GLY A 301 -4.18 -30.49 0.92
CA GLY A 301 -5.17 -31.54 0.74
C GLY A 301 -6.44 -31.37 1.59
N GLN A 302 -6.74 -30.15 2.07
CA GLN A 302 -7.93 -29.85 2.86
C GLN A 302 -9.16 -29.57 1.99
N TYR A 303 -9.69 -30.60 1.33
CA TYR A 303 -10.83 -30.50 0.41
C TYR A 303 -12.02 -29.68 0.95
N LYS A 304 -12.44 -29.94 2.20
CA LYS A 304 -13.58 -29.24 2.81
C LYS A 304 -13.30 -27.75 3.01
N THR A 305 -12.10 -27.39 3.46
CA THR A 305 -11.68 -26.00 3.65
C THR A 305 -11.62 -25.26 2.32
N ALA A 306 -11.04 -25.88 1.29
CA ALA A 306 -10.95 -25.30 -0.04
C ALA A 306 -12.34 -25.05 -0.64
N LEU A 307 -13.23 -26.05 -0.61
CA LEU A 307 -14.59 -25.91 -1.14
C LEU A 307 -15.41 -24.84 -0.41
N ALA A 308 -15.28 -24.75 0.93
CA ALA A 308 -15.96 -23.72 1.71
C ALA A 308 -15.46 -22.31 1.33
N ALA A 309 -14.14 -22.13 1.16
CA ALA A 309 -13.56 -20.85 0.74
C ALA A 309 -13.98 -20.50 -0.70
N THR A 310 -14.00 -21.45 -1.63
CA THR A 310 -14.49 -21.23 -3.00
C THR A 310 -15.95 -20.75 -3.01
N ASN A 311 -16.82 -21.38 -2.21
CA ASN A 311 -18.21 -20.97 -2.10
C ASN A 311 -18.34 -19.56 -1.50
N GLN A 312 -17.52 -19.22 -0.51
CA GLN A 312 -17.48 -17.88 0.06
C GLN A 312 -17.03 -16.83 -0.97
N MET A 313 -16.03 -17.13 -1.79
CA MET A 313 -15.57 -16.26 -2.86
C MET A 313 -16.65 -16.05 -3.93
N ALA A 314 -17.35 -17.12 -4.32
CA ALA A 314 -18.46 -17.03 -5.28
C ALA A 314 -19.61 -16.16 -4.77
N ALA A 315 -19.84 -16.15 -3.45
CA ALA A 315 -20.85 -15.29 -2.82
C ALA A 315 -20.48 -13.80 -2.79
N LEU A 316 -19.21 -13.41 -3.05
CA LEU A 316 -18.85 -11.99 -3.19
C LEU A 316 -19.28 -11.39 -4.54
N ALA A 317 -19.60 -12.24 -5.53
CA ALA A 317 -19.97 -11.81 -6.88
C ALA A 317 -21.50 -11.65 -7.07
N HIS A 318 -22.28 -11.83 -6.01
CA HIS A 318 -23.75 -11.86 -6.00
C HIS A 318 -24.29 -10.97 -4.90
#